data_AF-A0A124GAI1-F1
#
_entry.id   AF-A0A124GAI1-F1
#
_cell.length_a   1.000
_cell.length_b   1.000
_cell.length_c   1.000
_cell.angle_alpha   90.00
_cell.angle_beta   90.00
_cell.angle_gamma   90.00
#
_symmetry.space_group_name_H-M   'P 1'
#
loop_
_entity.id
_entity.type
_entity.pdbx_description
1 polymer ?
#
loop_
_entity_poly.entity_id
_entity_poly.type
_entity_poly.pdbx_seq_one_letter_code
_entity_poly.pdbx_strand_id
1 'polypeptide(L)'
;MTETGWPLIPREVLPPPIPVERRTPHRDTPGRSGGRQLSMFGAETTEPSPADLAGLLAGPGVLGRMGGTARVSVVVDDAWRVHVLVAELVARGLAATWAPVVDTPVIEAPVAQPVVTSQDQDPEEILDTPEPSPPPRFEVRTAYSRRLNALARAWPDAAAQLFLSGPRLRLWVAAAGSPRPGGFRLGLDPAKDPLAVDATLVRAGLAGRVSDDGRSYLIAGRRRVARLAELVGECPEAAPAELWPGSATA
;
A
#
# COMPACT_ATOMS: atom_id res chain seq x y z
N MET A 1 47.55 7.84 34.65
CA MET A 1 47.71 6.68 35.56
C MET A 1 46.52 6.76 36.51
N THR A 2 45.32 6.30 36.09
CA THR A 2 44.72 4.97 36.42
C THR A 2 44.54 4.85 37.95
N GLU A 3 43.36 4.62 38.54
CA GLU A 3 42.18 3.86 38.11
C GLU A 3 40.91 4.45 38.73
N THR A 4 39.83 4.53 37.94
CA THR A 4 38.47 4.74 38.44
C THR A 4 37.84 3.37 38.63
N GLY A 5 37.90 2.84 39.85
CA GLY A 5 37.28 1.57 40.22
C GLY A 5 35.76 1.67 40.19
N TRP A 6 35.13 0.96 39.26
CA TRP A 6 33.68 0.75 39.23
C TRP A 6 33.27 -0.16 40.40
N PRO A 7 32.20 0.13 41.16
CA PRO A 7 31.72 -0.78 42.20
C PRO A 7 31.12 -2.04 41.55
N LEU A 8 31.63 -3.19 42.00
CA LEU A 8 31.19 -4.54 41.61
C LEU A 8 29.73 -4.78 42.03
N ILE A 9 28.87 -5.12 41.07
CA ILE A 9 27.53 -5.67 41.33
C ILE A 9 27.71 -7.12 41.80
N PRO A 10 27.17 -7.50 42.98
CA PRO A 10 27.21 -8.90 43.44
C PRO A 10 26.50 -9.83 42.46
N ARG A 11 27.20 -10.87 41.99
CA ARG A 11 26.66 -11.92 41.14
C ARG A 11 26.16 -13.09 41.98
N GLU A 12 24.94 -12.97 42.50
CA GLU A 12 24.16 -14.03 43.15
C GLU A 12 22.71 -13.51 43.13
N VAL A 13 21.70 -14.11 42.51
CA VAL A 13 21.31 -15.51 42.44
C VAL A 13 20.61 -15.76 41.11
N LEU A 14 21.18 -16.63 40.26
CA LEU A 14 20.50 -17.15 39.08
C LEU A 14 19.40 -18.14 39.53
N PRO A 15 18.18 -18.12 38.97
CA PRO A 15 17.21 -19.17 39.22
C PRO A 15 17.74 -20.52 38.69
N PRO A 16 17.45 -21.65 39.37
CA PRO A 16 17.92 -22.96 38.93
C PRO A 16 17.37 -23.31 37.53
N PRO A 17 18.13 -24.08 36.71
CA PRO A 17 17.67 -24.48 35.38
C PRO A 17 16.43 -25.39 35.47
N ILE A 18 15.42 -25.06 34.67
CA ILE A 18 14.19 -25.86 34.50
C ILE A 18 14.58 -27.23 33.91
N PRO A 19 14.14 -28.36 34.48
CA PRO A 19 14.38 -29.67 33.88
C PRO A 19 13.70 -29.75 32.51
N VAL A 20 14.51 -29.89 31.45
CA VAL A 20 13.99 -30.21 30.12
C VAL A 20 13.62 -31.69 30.12
N GLU A 21 12.33 -31.97 30.24
CA GLU A 21 11.80 -33.32 30.11
C GLU A 21 12.08 -33.85 28.69
N ARG A 22 12.88 -34.92 28.61
CA ARG A 22 13.18 -35.58 27.33
C ARG A 22 11.91 -36.24 26.82
N ARG A 23 11.26 -35.64 25.82
CA ARG A 23 10.23 -36.31 25.02
C ARG A 23 10.85 -37.48 24.27
N THR A 24 10.51 -38.69 24.68
CA THR A 24 10.62 -39.89 23.84
C THR A 24 9.83 -39.71 22.54
N PRO A 25 10.40 -40.05 21.37
CA PRO A 25 9.64 -40.01 20.12
C PRO A 25 8.62 -41.14 20.13
N HIS A 26 7.33 -40.79 20.17
CA HIS A 26 6.25 -41.73 19.88
C HIS A 26 6.27 -42.05 18.38
N ARG A 27 6.41 -43.32 18.06
CA ARG A 27 6.48 -43.82 16.69
C ARG A 27 5.07 -44.08 16.20
N ASP A 28 4.46 -43.08 15.56
CA ASP A 28 3.14 -43.25 14.94
C ASP A 28 3.24 -43.87 13.55
N THR A 29 2.38 -44.86 13.35
CA THR A 29 2.18 -45.69 12.16
C THR A 29 1.22 -44.96 11.20
N PRO A 30 1.35 -45.04 9.86
CA PRO A 30 0.57 -44.21 8.95
C PRO A 30 -0.89 -44.70 8.84
N GLY A 31 -1.78 -44.09 9.63
CA GLY A 31 -3.23 -44.22 9.52
C GLY A 31 -3.81 -43.06 8.71
N ARG A 32 -4.31 -43.38 7.51
CA ARG A 32 -5.27 -42.64 6.67
C ARG A 32 -5.53 -41.16 7.03
N SER A 33 -5.07 -40.25 6.15
CA SER A 33 -5.45 -38.84 6.12
C SER A 33 -6.97 -38.65 5.92
N GLY A 34 -7.72 -38.72 7.02
CA GLY A 34 -9.06 -38.18 7.15
C GLY A 34 -8.99 -36.66 7.33
N GLY A 35 -9.96 -35.96 6.76
CA GLY A 35 -10.00 -34.51 6.59
C GLY A 35 -9.52 -33.72 7.80
N ARG A 36 -8.45 -32.94 7.61
CA ARG A 36 -8.16 -31.77 8.42
C ARG A 36 -9.26 -30.75 8.13
N GLN A 37 -10.34 -30.86 8.90
CA GLN A 37 -11.37 -29.85 9.02
C GLN A 37 -10.68 -28.59 9.54
N LEU A 38 -10.29 -27.72 8.61
CA LEU A 38 -9.84 -26.38 8.92
C LEU A 38 -11.04 -25.64 9.49
N SER A 39 -10.97 -25.36 10.78
CA SER A 39 -11.86 -24.45 11.48
C SER A 39 -11.70 -23.06 10.87
N MET A 40 -12.43 -22.79 9.78
CA MET A 40 -12.48 -21.49 9.08
C MET A 40 -13.83 -20.84 9.31
N PHE A 41 -14.14 -20.45 10.55
CA PHE A 41 -15.21 -19.49 10.84
C PHE A 41 -14.90 -18.80 12.18
N GLY A 42 -13.83 -18.01 12.20
CA GLY A 42 -13.64 -16.92 13.15
C GLY A 42 -13.56 -15.63 12.34
N ALA A 43 -14.37 -14.62 12.66
CA ALA A 43 -14.35 -13.33 11.99
C ALA A 43 -12.91 -12.77 11.98
N GLU A 44 -12.30 -12.71 10.79
CA GLU A 44 -10.86 -12.57 10.64
C GLU A 44 -10.40 -11.12 10.89
N THR A 45 -10.19 -10.75 12.16
CA THR A 45 -9.27 -9.67 12.50
C THR A 45 -7.85 -10.19 12.31
N THR A 46 -7.42 -10.35 11.05
CA THR A 46 -6.02 -10.67 10.76
C THR A 46 -5.18 -9.48 11.24
N GLU A 47 -4.27 -9.75 12.18
CA GLU A 47 -3.37 -8.72 12.71
C GLU A 47 -2.59 -8.05 11.56
N PRO A 48 -2.51 -6.70 11.53
CA PRO A 48 -1.86 -5.98 10.45
C PRO A 48 -0.39 -6.41 10.33
N SER A 49 0.02 -6.83 9.14
CA SER A 49 1.34 -7.40 8.89
C SER A 49 2.11 -6.64 7.81
N PRO A 50 3.46 -6.63 7.85
CA PRO A 50 4.26 -6.09 6.75
C PRO A 50 3.98 -6.75 5.39
N ALA A 51 3.44 -7.98 5.36
CA ALA A 51 3.08 -8.66 4.12
C ALA A 51 1.83 -8.06 3.45
N ASP A 52 1.07 -7.21 4.13
CA ASP A 52 -0.07 -6.50 3.56
C ASP A 52 0.36 -5.43 2.55
N LEU A 53 1.61 -4.98 2.60
CA LEU A 53 2.15 -4.02 1.63
C LEU A 53 2.17 -4.56 0.20
N ALA A 54 1.96 -5.87 0.01
CA ALA A 54 1.63 -6.43 -1.30
C ALA A 54 0.42 -5.75 -1.96
N GLY A 55 -0.53 -5.23 -1.17
CA GLY A 55 -1.65 -4.44 -1.67
C GLY A 55 -1.22 -3.11 -2.30
N LEU A 56 -0.23 -2.42 -1.72
CA LEU A 56 0.37 -1.24 -2.36
C LEU A 56 1.11 -1.66 -3.63
N LEU A 57 1.91 -2.72 -3.59
CA LEU A 57 2.72 -3.17 -4.72
C LEU A 57 1.89 -3.68 -5.91
N ALA A 58 0.68 -4.16 -5.65
CA ALA A 58 -0.29 -4.54 -6.68
C ALA A 58 -0.91 -3.33 -7.39
N GLY A 59 -0.96 -2.18 -6.71
CA GLY A 59 -1.41 -0.90 -7.25
C GLY A 59 -0.22 0.04 -7.51
N PRO A 60 -0.24 1.25 -6.94
CA PRO A 60 0.74 2.31 -7.24
C PRO A 60 2.09 2.20 -6.51
N GLY A 61 2.26 1.19 -5.66
CA GLY A 61 3.44 1.04 -4.79
C GLY A 61 4.66 0.48 -5.52
N VAL A 62 5.83 0.98 -5.14
CA VAL A 62 7.13 0.57 -5.65
C VAL A 62 7.96 -0.04 -4.52
N LEU A 63 8.70 -1.11 -4.84
CA LEU A 63 9.59 -1.80 -3.92
C LEU A 63 11.06 -1.49 -4.25
N GLY A 64 11.77 -0.85 -3.33
CA GLY A 64 13.22 -0.64 -3.37
C GLY A 64 13.97 -1.67 -2.53
N ARG A 65 15.15 -2.11 -2.97
CA ARG A 65 16.03 -3.04 -2.25
C ARG A 65 17.43 -2.42 -2.11
N MET A 66 18.01 -2.50 -0.91
CA MET A 66 19.34 -1.96 -0.64
C MET A 66 20.00 -2.70 0.53
N GLY A 67 21.24 -3.17 0.36
CA GLY A 67 22.04 -3.72 1.47
C GLY A 67 21.35 -4.84 2.28
N GLY A 68 20.58 -5.71 1.63
CA GLY A 68 19.82 -6.77 2.30
C GLY A 68 18.60 -6.27 3.10
N THR A 69 18.15 -5.05 2.86
CA THR A 69 16.90 -4.47 3.37
C THR A 69 16.00 -4.07 2.21
N ALA A 70 14.72 -3.82 2.50
CA ALA A 70 13.78 -3.33 1.50
C ALA A 70 12.97 -2.15 2.02
N ARG A 71 12.40 -1.40 1.10
CA ARG A 71 11.54 -0.24 1.33
C ARG A 71 10.36 -0.30 0.37
N VAL A 72 9.18 0.09 0.83
CA VAL A 72 8.04 0.37 -0.05
C VAL A 72 7.81 1.88 -0.10
N SER A 73 7.60 2.43 -1.28
CA SER A 73 7.19 3.83 -1.50
C SER A 73 5.96 3.90 -2.39
N VAL A 74 5.17 4.96 -2.24
CA VAL A 74 3.98 5.24 -3.03
C VAL A 74 3.79 6.76 -3.14
N VAL A 75 3.37 7.22 -4.31
CA VAL A 75 2.99 8.62 -4.53
C VAL A 75 1.47 8.74 -4.43
N VAL A 76 1.00 9.72 -3.67
CA VAL A 76 -0.42 10.00 -3.44
C VAL A 76 -0.74 11.45 -3.79
N ASP A 77 -2.00 11.72 -4.11
CA ASP A 77 -2.51 13.00 -4.62
C ASP A 77 -3.17 13.88 -3.55
N ASP A 78 -3.22 13.42 -2.30
CA ASP A 78 -3.91 14.13 -1.22
C ASP A 78 -3.23 13.88 0.14
N ALA A 79 -3.26 14.89 1.00
CA ALA A 79 -2.67 14.86 2.33
C ALA A 79 -3.38 13.87 3.26
N TRP A 80 -4.71 13.68 3.13
CA TRP A 80 -5.41 12.70 3.97
C TRP A 80 -4.87 11.28 3.75
N ARG A 81 -4.50 10.94 2.50
CA ARG A 81 -3.89 9.64 2.17
C ARG A 81 -2.55 9.45 2.86
N VAL A 82 -1.76 10.52 2.99
CA VAL A 82 -0.50 10.50 3.74
C VAL A 82 -0.75 10.10 5.18
N HIS A 83 -1.71 10.74 5.85
CA HIS A 83 -2.04 10.45 7.24
C HIS A 83 -2.54 9.02 7.43
N VAL A 84 -3.43 8.53 6.56
CA VAL A 84 -3.91 7.15 6.60
C VAL A 84 -2.76 6.17 6.38
N LEU A 85 -1.95 6.35 5.34
CA LEU A 85 -0.85 5.43 5.03
C LEU A 85 0.21 5.42 6.14
N VAL A 86 0.55 6.57 6.71
CA VAL A 86 1.48 6.63 7.86
C VAL A 86 0.93 5.86 9.05
N ALA A 87 -0.35 6.06 9.41
CA ALA A 87 -0.98 5.31 10.50
C ALA A 87 -1.00 3.79 10.24
N GLU A 88 -1.36 3.38 9.02
CA GLU A 88 -1.40 1.98 8.61
C GLU A 88 0.00 1.33 8.59
N LEU A 89 1.04 2.07 8.21
CA LEU A 89 2.43 1.58 8.26
C LEU A 89 2.93 1.44 9.70
N VAL A 90 2.62 2.41 10.56
CA VAL A 90 2.97 2.37 11.99
C VAL A 90 2.26 1.22 12.69
N ALA A 91 0.99 0.95 12.37
CA ALA A 91 0.25 -0.19 12.90
C ALA A 91 0.90 -1.55 12.55
N ARG A 92 1.69 -1.61 11.47
CA ARG A 92 2.48 -2.79 11.05
C ARG A 92 3.89 -2.80 11.63
N GLY A 93 4.21 -1.85 12.51
CA GLY A 93 5.51 -1.64 13.12
C GLY A 93 6.59 -1.24 12.10
N LEU A 94 6.22 -0.44 11.10
CA LEU A 94 7.13 0.13 10.11
C LEU A 94 7.22 1.64 10.31
N ALA A 95 8.45 2.15 10.45
CA ALA A 95 8.67 3.59 10.43
C ALA A 95 8.37 4.12 9.01
N ALA A 96 7.65 5.24 8.93
CA ALA A 96 7.26 5.88 7.68
C ALA A 96 7.73 7.34 7.67
N THR A 97 8.11 7.83 6.49
CA THR A 97 8.38 9.24 6.22
C THR A 97 7.64 9.64 4.96
N TRP A 98 7.35 10.93 4.82
CA TRP A 98 6.74 11.48 3.62
C TRP A 98 7.41 12.78 3.20
N ALA A 99 7.30 13.13 1.92
CA ALA A 99 7.78 14.39 1.36
C ALA A 99 6.89 14.83 0.19
N PRO A 100 6.72 16.16 -0.05
CA PRO A 100 6.08 16.62 -1.27
C PRO A 100 6.90 16.23 -2.49
N VAL A 101 6.22 15.83 -3.56
CA VAL A 101 6.82 15.59 -4.87
C VAL A 101 6.71 16.90 -5.63
N VAL A 102 7.85 17.57 -5.82
CA VAL A 102 7.93 18.74 -6.68
C VAL A 102 8.11 18.24 -8.10
N ASP A 103 7.08 18.43 -8.92
CA ASP A 103 7.23 18.26 -10.35
C ASP A 103 8.08 19.43 -10.83
N THR A 104 9.37 19.20 -11.03
CA THR A 104 10.18 20.15 -11.79
C THR A 104 9.54 20.21 -13.18
N PRO A 105 8.96 21.35 -13.60
CA PRO A 105 8.46 21.44 -14.95
C PRO A 105 9.63 21.14 -15.88
N VAL A 106 9.47 20.12 -16.73
CA VAL A 106 10.36 19.94 -17.87
C VAL A 106 10.07 21.14 -18.75
N ILE A 107 10.82 22.22 -18.55
CA ILE A 107 10.86 23.31 -19.51
C ILE A 107 11.52 22.69 -20.74
N GLU A 108 10.71 22.17 -21.67
CA GLU A 108 11.16 21.99 -23.05
C GLU A 108 11.71 23.35 -23.47
N ALA A 109 13.03 23.42 -23.61
CA ALA A 109 13.69 24.63 -24.09
C ALA A 109 12.95 25.06 -25.36
N PRO A 110 12.51 26.32 -25.46
CA PRO A 110 11.81 26.77 -26.65
C PRO A 110 12.74 26.51 -27.83
N VAL A 111 12.34 25.59 -28.71
CA VAL A 111 12.93 25.47 -30.03
C VAL A 111 12.67 26.82 -30.66
N ALA A 112 13.73 27.63 -30.79
CA ALA A 112 13.67 28.95 -31.38
C ALA A 112 13.17 28.81 -32.82
N GLN A 113 11.85 28.94 -33.00
CA GLN A 113 11.29 29.21 -34.31
C GLN A 113 11.71 30.63 -34.66
N PRO A 114 12.23 30.89 -35.87
CA PRO A 114 12.54 32.24 -36.28
C PRO A 114 11.22 33.02 -36.37
N VAL A 115 11.00 33.91 -35.39
CA VAL A 115 9.92 34.89 -35.41
C VAL A 115 10.19 35.84 -36.56
N VAL A 116 9.42 35.72 -37.64
CA VAL A 116 9.30 36.75 -38.67
C VAL A 116 8.31 37.77 -38.14
N THR A 117 8.82 38.94 -37.74
CA THR A 117 7.99 40.05 -37.28
C THR A 117 7.20 40.63 -38.46
N SER A 118 5.90 40.42 -38.45
CA SER A 118 4.94 41.30 -39.13
C SER A 118 3.98 41.82 -38.06
N GLN A 119 4.05 43.14 -37.86
CA GLN A 119 3.22 43.91 -36.94
C GLN A 119 1.77 43.98 -37.44
N ASP A 120 0.85 44.07 -36.47
CA ASP A 120 -0.55 44.52 -36.53
C ASP A 120 -1.53 43.47 -35.97
N GLN A 121 -1.61 43.36 -34.64
CA GLN A 121 -2.77 42.80 -33.95
C GLN A 121 -3.07 43.62 -32.68
N ASP A 122 -4.34 44.00 -32.55
CA ASP A 122 -4.96 44.71 -31.43
C ASP A 122 -4.57 44.12 -30.06
N PRO A 123 -4.51 44.92 -28.99
CA PRO A 123 -4.32 44.39 -27.65
C PRO A 123 -5.63 43.71 -27.20
N GLU A 124 -5.83 42.45 -27.58
CA GLU A 124 -6.78 41.58 -26.88
C GLU A 124 -6.30 41.40 -25.44
N GLU A 125 -7.15 41.83 -24.52
CA GLU A 125 -7.04 41.71 -23.08
C GLU A 125 -6.84 40.24 -22.71
N ILE A 126 -5.59 39.83 -22.50
CA ILE A 126 -5.22 38.52 -21.99
C ILE A 126 -5.76 38.44 -20.56
N LEU A 127 -6.99 37.95 -20.42
CA LEU A 127 -7.50 37.36 -19.19
C LEU A 127 -6.60 36.18 -18.86
N ASP A 128 -5.53 36.46 -18.11
CA ASP A 128 -4.61 35.49 -17.52
C ASP A 128 -5.41 34.65 -16.52
N THR A 129 -6.17 33.70 -17.06
CA THR A 129 -6.85 32.67 -16.28
C THR A 129 -5.73 31.77 -15.81
N PRO A 130 -5.37 31.77 -14.51
CA PRO A 130 -4.26 30.95 -14.06
C PRO A 130 -4.58 29.49 -14.41
N GLU A 131 -3.78 28.93 -15.32
CA GLU A 131 -3.76 27.50 -15.61
C GLU A 131 -3.71 26.77 -14.25
N PRO A 132 -4.67 25.87 -13.95
CA PRO A 132 -4.76 25.27 -12.64
C PRO A 132 -3.47 24.48 -12.37
N SER A 133 -2.74 24.90 -11.33
CA SER A 133 -1.54 24.19 -10.89
C SER A 133 -1.89 22.72 -10.62
N PRO A 134 -1.07 21.76 -11.09
CA PRO A 134 -1.34 20.35 -10.84
C PRO A 134 -1.50 20.12 -9.34
N PRO A 135 -2.43 19.24 -8.92
CA PRO A 135 -2.67 19.01 -7.50
C PRO A 135 -1.38 18.55 -6.81
N PRO A 136 -1.15 18.96 -5.56
CA PRO A 136 0.05 18.59 -4.83
C PRO A 136 0.14 17.07 -4.70
N ARG A 137 1.34 16.53 -4.92
CA ARG A 137 1.62 15.10 -4.76
C ARG A 137 2.58 14.87 -3.61
N PHE A 138 2.47 13.73 -2.96
CA PHE A 138 3.27 13.36 -1.79
C PHE A 138 3.83 11.95 -1.96
N GLU A 139 5.13 11.76 -1.74
CA GLU A 139 5.74 10.43 -1.65
C GLU A 139 5.69 9.99 -0.19
N VAL A 140 5.01 8.88 0.09
CA VAL A 140 5.05 8.18 1.38
C VAL A 140 5.95 6.96 1.22
N ARG A 141 6.87 6.76 2.15
CA ARG A 141 7.83 5.65 2.11
C ARG A 141 8.12 5.09 3.48
N THR A 142 8.36 3.79 3.54
CA THR A 142 8.89 3.17 4.76
C THR A 142 10.37 3.55 4.94
N ALA A 143 10.91 3.40 6.15
CA ALA A 143 12.35 3.23 6.30
C ALA A 143 12.79 1.92 5.62
N TYR A 144 14.07 1.83 5.25
CA TYR A 144 14.66 0.55 4.86
C TYR A 144 14.62 -0.42 6.04
N SER A 145 14.03 -1.60 5.86
CA SER A 145 13.80 -2.55 6.95
C SER A 145 13.98 -3.99 6.50
N ARG A 146 14.56 -4.82 7.38
CA ARG A 146 14.64 -6.28 7.19
C ARG A 146 13.29 -6.97 7.31
N ARG A 147 12.29 -6.34 7.99
CA ARG A 147 10.93 -6.88 8.11
C ARG A 147 10.25 -7.02 6.74
N LEU A 148 10.67 -6.21 5.77
CA LEU A 148 10.16 -6.25 4.39
C LEU A 148 10.87 -7.29 3.50
N ASN A 149 11.88 -7.99 4.00
CA ASN A 149 12.67 -8.91 3.16
C ASN A 149 11.88 -10.12 2.66
N ALA A 150 10.93 -10.63 3.45
CA ALA A 150 10.07 -11.73 3.00
C ALA A 150 9.23 -11.31 1.79
N LEU A 151 8.55 -10.15 1.90
CA LEU A 151 7.82 -9.54 0.81
C LEU A 151 8.74 -9.26 -0.39
N ALA A 152 9.93 -8.70 -0.13
CA ALA A 152 10.86 -8.32 -1.17
C ALA A 152 11.50 -9.49 -1.92
N ARG A 153 11.62 -10.67 -1.30
CA ARG A 153 12.08 -11.88 -2.00
C ARG A 153 10.98 -12.52 -2.84
N ALA A 154 9.73 -12.44 -2.37
CA ALA A 154 8.60 -13.04 -3.05
C ALA A 154 8.12 -12.22 -4.26
N TRP A 155 8.47 -10.93 -4.34
CA TRP A 155 8.05 -10.04 -5.42
C TRP A 155 9.06 -10.01 -6.58
N PRO A 156 8.67 -10.10 -7.87
CA PRO A 156 7.31 -9.96 -8.41
C PRO A 156 6.50 -11.26 -8.56
N ASP A 157 7.09 -12.44 -8.42
CA ASP A 157 6.38 -13.72 -8.67
C ASP A 157 5.11 -13.90 -7.83
N ALA A 158 5.11 -13.36 -6.60
CA ALA A 158 3.93 -13.33 -5.72
C ALA A 158 2.77 -12.46 -6.25
N ALA A 159 3.01 -11.52 -7.17
CA ALA A 159 1.96 -10.71 -7.75
C ALA A 159 0.95 -11.56 -8.54
N ALA A 160 1.45 -12.58 -9.26
CA ALA A 160 0.60 -13.49 -10.04
C ALA A 160 -0.28 -14.39 -9.15
N GLN A 161 0.16 -14.67 -7.92
CA GLN A 161 -0.55 -15.51 -6.96
C GLN A 161 -1.18 -14.70 -5.82
N LEU A 162 -1.20 -13.37 -5.96
CA LEU A 162 -1.63 -12.48 -4.90
C LEU A 162 -3.05 -12.83 -4.48
N PHE A 163 -3.29 -12.87 -3.18
CA PHE A 163 -4.63 -12.91 -2.60
C PHE A 163 -4.91 -11.53 -1.98
N LEU A 164 -5.96 -10.86 -2.42
CA LEU A 164 -6.33 -9.54 -1.90
C LEU A 164 -7.18 -9.69 -0.64
N SER A 165 -6.49 -9.81 0.50
CA SER A 165 -7.10 -9.74 1.82
C SER A 165 -7.61 -8.31 2.11
N GLY A 166 -8.50 -8.18 3.10
CA GLY A 166 -8.99 -6.88 3.56
C GLY A 166 -7.87 -5.88 3.87
N PRO A 167 -6.85 -6.23 4.69
CA PRO A 167 -5.71 -5.35 4.96
C PRO A 167 -4.92 -4.92 3.71
N ARG A 168 -4.78 -5.79 2.71
CA ARG A 168 -4.12 -5.45 1.43
C ARG A 168 -4.95 -4.48 0.61
N LEU A 169 -6.26 -4.73 0.49
CA LEU A 169 -7.19 -3.84 -0.20
C LEU A 169 -7.30 -2.49 0.49
N ARG A 170 -7.29 -2.46 1.82
CA ARG A 170 -7.32 -1.23 2.62
C ARG A 170 -6.15 -0.32 2.30
N LEU A 171 -4.93 -0.85 2.25
CA LEU A 171 -3.75 -0.08 1.86
C LEU A 171 -3.86 0.45 0.43
N TRP A 172 -4.38 -0.36 -0.49
CA TRP A 172 -4.57 0.06 -1.88
C TRP A 172 -5.63 1.17 -2.01
N VAL A 173 -6.78 1.04 -1.34
CA VAL A 173 -7.82 2.07 -1.31
C VAL A 173 -7.31 3.37 -0.69
N ALA A 174 -6.55 3.28 0.41
CA ALA A 174 -5.93 4.45 1.03
C ALA A 174 -4.97 5.16 0.07
N ALA A 175 -4.20 4.41 -0.73
CA ALA A 175 -3.24 4.99 -1.66
C ALA A 175 -3.87 5.55 -2.94
N ALA A 176 -4.85 4.86 -3.53
CA ALA A 176 -5.34 5.20 -4.88
C ALA A 176 -6.84 4.90 -5.12
N GLY A 177 -7.62 4.71 -4.05
CA GLY A 177 -9.07 4.53 -4.13
C GLY A 177 -9.80 5.86 -4.30
N SER A 178 -10.80 5.92 -5.19
CA SER A 178 -11.68 7.10 -5.32
C SER A 178 -13.09 6.69 -5.71
N PRO A 179 -14.13 7.33 -5.15
CA PRO A 179 -15.51 7.09 -5.56
C PRO A 179 -15.72 7.56 -6.99
N ARG A 180 -16.63 6.89 -7.71
CA ARG A 180 -17.11 7.31 -9.02
C ARG A 180 -18.64 7.17 -9.07
N PRO A 181 -19.34 7.96 -9.88
CA PRO A 181 -20.77 7.74 -10.11
C PRO A 181 -21.01 6.27 -10.52
N GLY A 182 -21.82 5.56 -9.73
CA GLY A 182 -22.16 4.15 -9.97
C GLY A 182 -21.07 3.11 -9.62
N GLY A 183 -19.97 3.51 -8.98
CA GLY A 183 -18.88 2.58 -8.68
C GLY A 183 -17.73 3.13 -7.82
N PHE A 184 -16.60 2.45 -7.89
CA PHE A 184 -15.37 2.81 -7.20
C PHE A 184 -14.18 2.56 -8.13
N ARG A 185 -13.20 3.46 -8.10
CA ARG A 185 -11.98 3.38 -8.90
C ARG A 185 -10.78 3.08 -8.01
N LEU A 186 -9.97 2.10 -8.41
CA LEU A 186 -8.65 1.84 -7.83
C LEU A 186 -7.58 2.24 -8.83
N GLY A 187 -6.64 3.10 -8.45
CA GLY A 187 -5.49 3.42 -9.32
C GLY A 187 -4.58 2.21 -9.50
N LEU A 188 -4.14 2.01 -10.73
CA LEU A 188 -3.21 0.97 -11.16
C LEU A 188 -1.95 1.62 -11.69
N ASP A 189 -0.82 0.98 -11.42
CA ASP A 189 0.42 1.28 -12.13
C ASP A 189 0.35 0.59 -13.52
N PRO A 190 0.48 1.33 -14.63
CA PRO A 190 0.39 0.75 -15.97
C PRO A 190 1.54 -0.23 -16.28
N ALA A 191 2.59 -0.28 -15.45
CA ALA A 191 3.64 -1.29 -15.56
C ALA A 191 3.22 -2.67 -15.02
N LYS A 192 2.07 -2.79 -14.34
CA LYS A 192 1.54 -4.06 -13.82
C LYS A 192 0.75 -4.79 -14.89
N ASP A 193 0.77 -6.12 -14.86
CA ASP A 193 -0.09 -6.94 -15.72
C ASP A 193 -1.58 -6.75 -15.32
N PRO A 194 -2.40 -6.11 -16.17
CA PRO A 194 -3.81 -5.85 -15.86
C PRO A 194 -4.63 -7.15 -15.73
N LEU A 195 -4.26 -8.23 -16.42
CA LEU A 195 -5.00 -9.49 -16.38
C LEU A 195 -4.80 -10.22 -15.04
N ALA A 196 -3.57 -10.25 -14.52
CA ALA A 196 -3.28 -10.84 -13.22
C ALA A 196 -3.98 -10.07 -12.08
N VAL A 197 -4.03 -8.74 -12.18
CA VAL A 197 -4.76 -7.89 -11.23
C VAL A 197 -6.26 -8.14 -11.31
N ASP A 198 -6.83 -8.13 -12.51
CA ASP A 198 -8.25 -8.39 -12.72
C ASP A 198 -8.67 -9.75 -12.14
N ALA A 199 -7.93 -10.83 -12.47
CA ALA A 199 -8.19 -12.16 -11.94
C ALA A 199 -8.17 -12.21 -10.41
N THR A 200 -7.34 -11.39 -9.77
CA THR A 200 -7.27 -11.32 -8.31
C THR A 200 -8.44 -10.55 -7.70
N LEU A 201 -8.84 -9.43 -8.31
CA LEU A 201 -10.02 -8.66 -7.88
C LEU A 201 -11.32 -9.44 -8.12
N VAL A 202 -11.43 -10.15 -9.24
CA VAL A 202 -12.55 -11.05 -9.54
C VAL A 202 -12.66 -12.14 -8.48
N ARG A 203 -11.56 -12.79 -8.09
CA ARG A 203 -11.54 -13.79 -7.00
C ARG A 203 -11.96 -13.20 -5.65
N ALA A 204 -11.71 -11.91 -5.40
CA ALA A 204 -12.17 -11.20 -4.20
C ALA A 204 -13.67 -10.79 -4.27
N GLY A 205 -14.35 -11.03 -5.39
CA GLY A 205 -15.74 -10.63 -5.62
C GLY A 205 -15.91 -9.18 -6.12
N LEU A 206 -14.82 -8.58 -6.60
CA LEU A 206 -14.72 -7.17 -7.00
C LEU A 206 -14.57 -7.01 -8.52
N ALA A 207 -15.20 -7.88 -9.30
CA ALA A 207 -15.12 -7.84 -10.76
C ALA A 207 -15.47 -6.44 -11.32
N GLY A 208 -14.65 -5.98 -12.25
CA GLY A 208 -14.71 -4.63 -12.80
C GLY A 208 -14.11 -4.58 -14.19
N ARG A 209 -13.59 -3.43 -14.58
CA ARG A 209 -12.89 -3.24 -15.86
C ARG A 209 -11.65 -2.38 -15.69
N VAL A 210 -10.58 -2.76 -16.36
CA VAL A 210 -9.39 -1.91 -16.50
C VAL A 210 -9.72 -0.79 -17.49
N SER A 211 -9.29 0.43 -17.16
CA SER A 211 -9.38 1.61 -18.01
C SER A 211 -8.51 1.44 -19.26
N ASP A 212 -8.86 2.10 -20.36
CA ASP A 212 -8.14 1.98 -21.63
C ASP A 212 -6.66 2.44 -21.51
N ASP A 213 -6.38 3.37 -20.59
CA ASP A 213 -5.02 3.84 -20.28
C ASP A 213 -4.22 2.89 -19.37
N GLY A 214 -4.85 1.82 -18.85
CA GLY A 214 -4.25 0.88 -17.92
C GLY A 214 -3.99 1.43 -16.51
N ARG A 215 -4.41 2.67 -16.21
CA ARG A 215 -4.06 3.37 -14.94
C ARG A 215 -5.11 3.22 -13.86
N SER A 216 -6.23 2.55 -14.14
CA SER A 216 -7.34 2.44 -13.19
C SER A 216 -8.15 1.17 -13.39
N TYR A 217 -8.62 0.60 -12.29
CA TYR A 217 -9.60 -0.47 -12.24
C TYR A 217 -10.95 0.06 -11.75
N LEU A 218 -11.99 -0.14 -12.53
CA LEU A 218 -13.34 0.37 -12.28
C LEU A 218 -14.24 -0.75 -11.76
N ILE A 219 -14.59 -0.67 -10.47
CA ILE A 219 -15.55 -1.57 -9.82
C ILE A 219 -16.93 -0.94 -9.95
N ALA A 220 -17.80 -1.52 -10.77
CA ALA A 220 -19.15 -1.03 -10.99
C ALA A 220 -20.20 -1.83 -10.19
N GLY A 221 -21.22 -1.11 -9.72
CA GLY A 221 -22.41 -1.68 -9.11
C GLY A 221 -22.39 -1.74 -7.58
N ARG A 222 -23.55 -1.42 -6.99
CA ARG A 222 -23.72 -1.27 -5.53
C ARG A 222 -23.27 -2.48 -4.71
N ARG A 223 -23.59 -3.71 -5.16
CA ARG A 223 -23.20 -4.94 -4.44
C ARG A 223 -21.68 -5.11 -4.34
N ARG A 224 -20.94 -4.74 -5.39
CA ARG A 224 -19.47 -4.86 -5.40
C ARG A 224 -18.81 -3.75 -4.58
N VAL A 225 -19.35 -2.54 -4.62
CA VAL A 225 -18.90 -1.44 -3.76
C VAL A 225 -19.17 -1.76 -2.28
N ALA A 226 -20.34 -2.32 -1.95
CA ALA A 226 -20.64 -2.79 -0.59
C ALA A 226 -19.65 -3.89 -0.17
N ARG A 227 -19.35 -4.85 -1.05
CA ARG A 227 -18.33 -5.88 -0.78
C ARG A 227 -16.93 -5.27 -0.57
N LEU A 228 -16.56 -4.25 -1.34
CA LEU A 228 -15.29 -3.54 -1.14
C LEU A 228 -15.26 -2.89 0.25
N ALA A 229 -16.33 -2.21 0.65
CA ALA A 229 -16.46 -1.60 1.96
C ALA A 229 -16.33 -2.63 3.09
N GLU A 230 -17.00 -3.78 2.97
CA GLU A 230 -16.86 -4.90 3.92
C GLU A 230 -15.41 -5.38 4.07
N LEU A 231 -14.69 -5.54 2.94
CA LEU A 231 -13.31 -6.02 2.93
C LEU A 231 -12.34 -4.99 3.50
N VAL A 232 -12.53 -3.72 3.17
CA VAL A 232 -11.64 -2.62 3.54
C VAL A 232 -11.85 -2.19 5.00
N GLY A 233 -13.06 -2.38 5.52
CA GLY A 233 -13.44 -2.05 6.88
C GLY A 233 -13.70 -0.55 7.09
N GLU A 234 -13.77 -0.17 8.36
CA GLU A 234 -14.16 1.17 8.82
C GLU A 234 -13.30 2.29 8.23
N CYS A 235 -13.93 3.43 7.94
CA CYS A 235 -13.24 4.62 7.46
C CYS A 235 -12.20 5.10 8.49
N PRO A 236 -10.92 5.23 8.11
CA PRO A 236 -9.94 5.86 9.00
C PRO A 236 -10.34 7.31 9.31
N GLU A 237 -10.02 7.77 10.52
CA GLU A 237 -10.35 9.13 11.00
C GLU A 237 -9.85 10.24 10.07
N ALA A 238 -8.66 10.07 9.48
CA ALA A 238 -8.08 11.06 8.58
C ALA A 238 -8.76 11.10 7.20
N ALA A 239 -9.46 10.04 6.79
CA ALA A 239 -10.06 9.95 5.45
C ALA A 239 -11.43 10.65 5.41
N PRO A 240 -11.69 11.51 4.41
CA PRO A 240 -13.03 12.04 4.20
C PRO A 240 -14.04 10.92 3.92
N ALA A 241 -15.16 10.93 4.63
CA ALA A 241 -16.21 9.92 4.52
C ALA A 241 -16.74 9.75 3.08
N GLU A 242 -16.75 10.79 2.27
CA GLU A 242 -17.22 10.68 0.88
C GLU A 242 -16.23 9.92 -0.02
N LEU A 243 -14.95 9.87 0.34
CA LEU A 243 -13.88 9.30 -0.46
C LEU A 243 -13.55 7.85 -0.11
N TRP A 244 -14.04 7.37 1.03
CA TRP A 244 -13.84 5.99 1.49
C TRP A 244 -15.01 5.07 1.09
N PRO A 245 -14.77 3.79 0.74
CA PRO A 245 -15.84 2.88 0.38
C PRO A 245 -16.72 2.57 1.60
N GLY A 246 -18.04 2.76 1.46
CA GLY A 246 -19.04 2.40 2.47
C GLY A 246 -19.41 3.49 3.47
N SER A 247 -18.69 4.60 3.48
CA SER A 247 -19.01 5.77 4.29
C SER A 247 -20.02 6.72 3.62
N ALA A 248 -20.30 6.51 2.32
CA ALA A 248 -21.45 7.08 1.64
C ALA A 248 -22.73 6.28 1.99
N THR A 249 -23.19 6.40 3.24
CA THR A 249 -24.57 6.08 3.63
C THR A 249 -24.92 6.77 4.96
N ALA A 250 -25.53 7.95 4.86
CA ALA A 250 -26.70 8.35 5.62
C ALA A 250 -27.64 9.10 4.65
#